data_AF-A0A8J7IEU7-F1
#
_entry.id   AF-A0A8J7IEU7-F1
#
_cell.length_a   1.000
_cell.length_b   1.000
_cell.length_c   1.000
_cell.angle_alpha   90.00
_cell.angle_beta   90.00
_cell.angle_gamma   90.00
#
_symmetry.space_group_name_H-M   'P 1'
#
loop_
_entity.id
_entity.type
_entity.pdbx_description
1 polymer ?
#
loop_
_entity_poly.entity_id
_entity_poly.type
_entity_poly.pdbx_seq_one_letter_code
_entity_poly.pdbx_strand_id
1 'polypeptide(L)'
;MKTRPAIGPFLYYGTCLFLGMYFSFTAVQGDGGLFQRVQAEAEAQELHETLEMYQAEVADLENKTLRLSDNFLDLDLLDQQARDRLGYVRADEVIIP
;
A
#
# COMPACT_ATOMS: atom_id res chain seq x y z
N MET A 1 -47.43 57.64 -19.71
CA MET A 1 -46.12 57.10 -20.13
C MET A 1 -45.89 55.80 -19.34
N LYS A 2 -46.11 54.62 -19.95
CA LYS A 2 -46.06 53.32 -19.24
C LYS A 2 -44.65 52.74 -19.44
N THR A 3 -43.79 52.91 -18.44
CA THR A 3 -42.46 52.30 -18.41
C THR A 3 -42.61 50.78 -18.36
N ARG A 4 -42.21 50.10 -19.43
CA ARG A 4 -42.16 48.64 -19.45
C ARG A 4 -41.04 48.22 -18.49
N PRO A 5 -41.31 47.35 -17.51
CA PRO A 5 -40.29 46.96 -16.55
C PRO A 5 -39.15 46.25 -17.29
N ALA A 6 -37.91 46.64 -17.01
CA ALA A 6 -36.69 46.14 -17.65
C ALA A 6 -36.30 44.73 -17.14
N ILE A 7 -37.24 43.78 -17.24
CA ILE A 7 -37.10 42.41 -16.73
C ILE A 7 -36.15 41.58 -17.61
N GLY A 8 -36.13 41.84 -18.92
CA GLY A 8 -35.29 41.12 -19.88
C GLY A 8 -33.78 41.22 -19.59
N PRO A 9 -33.21 42.44 -19.45
CA PRO A 9 -31.80 42.60 -19.11
C PRO A 9 -31.44 41.99 -17.74
N PHE A 10 -32.32 42.12 -16.75
CA PHE A 10 -32.07 41.58 -15.41
C PHE A 10 -31.99 40.05 -15.40
N LEU A 11 -32.90 39.38 -16.11
CA LEU A 11 -32.85 37.93 -16.30
C LEU A 11 -31.60 37.50 -17.08
N TYR A 12 -31.25 38.22 -18.15
CA TYR A 12 -30.07 37.90 -18.96
C TYR A 12 -28.78 37.96 -18.14
N TYR A 13 -28.53 39.08 -17.45
CA TYR A 13 -27.34 39.22 -16.62
C TYR A 13 -27.37 38.28 -15.41
N GLY A 14 -28.54 38.08 -14.80
CA GLY A 14 -28.71 37.16 -13.67
C GLY A 14 -28.37 35.72 -14.05
N THR A 15 -28.88 35.22 -15.19
CA THR A 15 -28.57 33.88 -15.68
C THR A 15 -27.10 33.75 -16.08
N CYS A 16 -26.52 34.77 -16.73
CA CYS A 16 -25.11 34.74 -17.12
C CYS A 16 -24.18 34.68 -15.90
N LEU A 17 -24.49 35.46 -14.86
CA LEU A 17 -23.75 35.49 -13.61
C LEU A 17 -23.91 34.19 -12.80
N PHE A 18 -25.13 33.63 -12.78
CA PHE A 18 -25.41 32.33 -12.17
C PHE A 18 -24.63 31.19 -12.84
N LEU A 19 -24.63 31.14 -14.17
CA LEU A 19 -23.86 30.14 -14.93
C LEU A 19 -22.35 30.31 -14.69
N GLY A 20 -21.84 31.55 -14.71
CA GLY A 20 -20.43 31.82 -14.42
C GLY A 20 -20.00 31.34 -13.03
N MET A 21 -20.82 31.59 -12.00
CA MET A 21 -20.58 31.07 -10.66
C MET A 21 -20.66 29.55 -10.59
N TYR A 22 -21.66 28.93 -11.23
CA TYR A 22 -21.80 27.48 -11.27
C TYR A 22 -20.57 26.82 -11.89
N PHE A 23 -20.12 27.30 -13.05
CA PHE A 23 -18.91 26.79 -13.70
C PHE A 23 -17.65 27.03 -12.87
N SER A 24 -17.49 28.22 -12.27
CA SER A 24 -16.35 28.50 -11.39
C SER A 24 -16.33 27.60 -10.16
N PHE A 25 -17.50 27.31 -9.58
CA PHE A 25 -17.64 26.43 -8.44
C PHE A 25 -17.35 24.97 -8.81
N THR A 26 -17.92 24.48 -9.91
CA THR A 26 -17.65 23.13 -10.43
C THR A 26 -16.21 22.96 -10.92
N ALA A 27 -15.53 24.02 -11.38
CA ALA A 27 -14.11 23.95 -11.70
C ALA A 27 -13.23 23.80 -10.45
N VAL A 28 -13.64 24.37 -9.32
CA VAL A 28 -12.91 24.31 -8.04
C VAL A 28 -13.24 23.02 -7.26
N GLN A 29 -14.51 22.58 -7.27
CA GLN A 29 -15.00 21.43 -6.47
C GLN A 29 -15.36 20.19 -7.28
N GLY A 30 -15.49 20.27 -8.60
CA GLY A 30 -15.90 19.13 -9.43
C GLY A 30 -14.76 18.15 -9.69
N ASP A 31 -15.12 16.93 -10.08
CA ASP A 31 -14.28 15.74 -10.40
C ASP A 31 -13.09 15.95 -11.37
N GLY A 32 -12.84 17.17 -11.85
CA GLY A 32 -11.66 17.54 -12.65
C GLY A 32 -10.69 18.49 -11.94
N GLY A 33 -10.99 18.90 -10.70
CA GLY A 33 -10.20 19.85 -9.94
C GLY A 33 -8.89 19.24 -9.45
N LEU A 34 -7.84 20.07 -9.41
CA LEU A 34 -6.48 19.78 -8.95
C LEU A 34 -6.40 18.89 -7.67
N PHE A 35 -7.43 18.95 -6.82
CA PHE A 35 -7.57 18.15 -5.60
C PHE A 35 -7.58 16.63 -5.80
N GLN A 36 -8.23 16.11 -6.84
CA GLN A 36 -8.29 14.65 -7.04
C GLN A 36 -6.93 14.09 -7.47
N ARG A 37 -6.14 14.88 -8.22
CA ARG A 37 -4.77 14.50 -8.56
C ARG A 37 -3.84 14.55 -7.35
N VAL A 38 -3.97 15.57 -6.50
CA VAL A 38 -3.17 15.68 -5.28
C VAL A 38 -3.52 14.56 -4.28
N GLN A 39 -4.80 14.20 -4.14
CA GLN A 39 -5.21 13.05 -3.31
C GLN A 39 -4.75 11.72 -3.90
N ALA A 40 -4.92 11.51 -5.21
CA ALA A 40 -4.48 10.29 -5.87
C ALA A 40 -2.96 10.11 -5.82
N GLU A 41 -2.19 11.20 -5.91
CA GLU A 41 -0.73 11.17 -5.80
C GLU A 41 -0.27 10.91 -4.36
N ALA A 42 -0.94 11.49 -3.37
CA ALA A 42 -0.69 11.19 -1.95
C ALA A 42 -1.00 9.73 -1.60
N GLU A 43 -2.14 9.21 -2.06
CA GLU A 43 -2.53 7.82 -1.86
C GLU A 43 -1.59 6.85 -2.59
N ALA A 44 -1.15 7.21 -3.80
CA ALA A 44 -0.15 6.43 -4.53
C ALA A 44 1.21 6.37 -3.80
N GLN A 45 1.63 7.48 -3.17
CA GLN A 45 2.87 7.53 -2.40
C GLN A 45 2.79 6.63 -1.15
N GLU A 46 1.69 6.70 -0.38
CA GLU A 46 1.47 5.84 0.79
C GLU A 46 1.46 4.35 0.42
N LEU A 47 0.82 4.01 -0.71
CA LEU A 47 0.80 2.64 -1.23
C LEU A 47 2.21 2.17 -1.65
N HIS A 48 3.04 3.06 -2.17
CA HIS A 48 4.41 2.73 -2.57
C HIS A 48 5.29 2.42 -1.35
N GLU A 49 5.22 3.25 -0.30
CA GLU A 49 5.94 3.01 0.95
C GLU A 49 5.53 1.68 1.59
N THR A 50 4.23 1.37 1.55
CA THR A 50 3.69 0.10 2.05
C THR A 50 4.20 -1.09 1.24
N LEU A 51 4.27 -0.96 -0.09
CA LEU A 51 4.83 -1.99 -0.97
C LEU A 51 6.31 -2.24 -0.69
N GLU A 52 7.10 -1.18 -0.53
CA GLU A 52 8.53 -1.31 -0.21
C GLU A 52 8.76 -2.04 1.12
N MET A 53 7.96 -1.73 2.14
CA MET A 53 7.98 -2.41 3.43
C MET A 53 7.69 -3.91 3.28
N TYR A 54 6.62 -4.27 2.56
CA TYR A 54 6.27 -5.69 2.35
C TYR A 54 7.29 -6.42 1.49
N GLN A 55 7.87 -5.76 0.48
CA GLN A 55 8.94 -6.36 -0.33
C GLN A 55 10.17 -6.66 0.52
N ALA A 56 10.53 -5.77 1.45
CA ALA A 56 11.62 -6.02 2.39
C ALA A 56 11.32 -7.20 3.32
N GLU A 57 10.07 -7.33 3.80
CA GLU A 57 9.64 -8.46 4.63
C GLU A 57 9.69 -9.78 3.85
N VAL A 58 9.19 -9.80 2.62
CA VAL A 58 9.27 -10.98 1.74
C VAL A 58 10.73 -11.37 1.51
N ALA A 59 11.62 -10.41 1.23
CA ALA A 59 13.04 -10.70 1.03
C ALA A 59 13.71 -11.32 2.27
N ASP A 60 13.35 -10.86 3.48
CA ASP A 60 13.86 -11.44 4.73
C ASP A 60 13.30 -12.86 4.95
N LEU A 61 12.02 -13.08 4.68
CA LEU A 61 11.40 -14.41 4.76
C LEU A 61 11.96 -15.38 3.71
N GLU A 62 12.21 -14.91 2.50
CA GLU A 62 12.87 -15.69 1.45
C GLU A 62 14.29 -16.06 1.88
N ASN A 63 15.05 -15.14 2.48
CA ASN A 63 16.38 -15.44 3.01
C ASN A 63 16.32 -16.51 4.13
N LYS A 64 15.38 -16.37 5.07
CA LYS A 64 15.16 -17.36 6.13
C LYS A 64 14.77 -18.72 5.56
N THR A 65 13.89 -18.74 4.57
CA THR A 65 13.45 -19.97 3.89
C THR A 65 14.60 -20.62 3.12
N LEU A 66 15.43 -19.83 2.43
CA LEU A 66 16.65 -20.32 1.77
C LEU A 66 17.63 -20.93 2.76
N ARG A 67 17.78 -20.33 3.95
CA ARG A 67 18.66 -20.84 5.01
C ARG A 67 18.11 -22.08 5.71
N LEU A 68 16.80 -22.28 5.66
CA LEU A 68 16.12 -23.48 6.16
C LEU A 68 15.94 -24.55 5.06
N SER A 69 16.18 -24.21 3.79
CA SER A 69 16.09 -25.10 2.65
C SER A 69 17.28 -26.06 2.60
N ASP A 70 16.99 -27.31 2.27
CA ASP A 70 17.87 -28.49 2.29
C ASP A 70 19.27 -28.34 1.67
N ASN A 71 19.53 -27.33 0.84
CA ASN A 71 20.89 -27.06 0.32
C ASN A 71 21.87 -26.50 1.39
N PHE A 72 21.37 -26.11 2.56
CA PHE A 72 22.16 -25.75 3.76
C PHE A 72 21.67 -26.46 5.03
N LEU A 73 20.72 -27.41 4.91
CA LEU A 73 20.27 -28.24 6.03
C LEU A 73 21.29 -29.36 6.22
N ASP A 74 22.31 -29.09 7.04
CA ASP A 74 23.31 -30.08 7.37
C ASP A 74 22.63 -31.25 8.10
N LEU A 75 22.49 -32.39 7.42
CA LEU A 75 21.93 -33.61 8.01
C LEU A 75 22.69 -33.99 9.30
N ASP A 76 23.96 -33.59 9.41
CA ASP A 76 24.78 -33.81 10.59
C ASP A 76 24.29 -32.99 11.80
N LEU A 77 23.77 -31.77 11.59
CA LEU A 77 23.15 -30.95 12.65
C LEU A 77 21.79 -31.50 13.10
N LEU A 78 21.04 -32.13 12.19
CA LEU A 78 19.82 -32.85 12.54
C LEU A 78 20.12 -34.14 13.32
N ASP A 79 21.17 -34.88 12.96
CA ASP A 79 21.60 -36.07 13.71
C ASP A 79 22.12 -35.66 15.10
N GLN A 80 22.86 -34.54 15.21
CA GLN A 80 23.28 -33.98 16.51
C GLN A 80 22.09 -33.55 17.37
N GLN A 81 21.13 -32.78 16.85
CA GLN A 81 19.95 -32.39 17.63
C GLN A 81 19.06 -33.58 17.99
N ALA A 82 18.98 -34.60 17.12
CA ALA A 82 18.27 -35.84 17.42
C ALA A 82 18.97 -36.62 18.55
N ARG A 83 20.31 -36.70 18.56
CA ARG A 83 21.06 -37.32 19.65
C ARG A 83 20.91 -36.57 20.97
N ASP A 84 21.02 -35.24 20.95
CA ASP A 84 20.95 -34.41 22.15
C ASP A 84 19.53 -34.33 22.76
N ARG A 85 18.47 -34.34 21.93
CA ARG A 85 17.09 -34.25 22.42
C ARG A 85 16.40 -35.59 22.62
N LEU A 86 16.65 -36.57 21.77
CA LEU A 86 15.99 -37.88 21.81
C LEU A 86 16.86 -38.96 22.47
N GLY A 87 18.12 -38.66 22.82
CA GLY A 87 19.00 -39.60 23.50
C GLY A 87 19.33 -40.84 22.66
N TYR A 88 19.33 -40.72 21.33
CA TYR A 88 19.68 -41.82 20.43
C TYR A 88 21.19 -42.09 20.48
N VAL A 89 21.62 -42.85 21.49
CA VAL A 89 22.92 -43.53 21.50
C VAL A 89 22.72 -44.91 20.89
N ARG A 90 23.50 -45.24 19.86
CA ARG A 90 23.58 -46.59 19.32
C ARG A 90 24.10 -47.51 20.44
N ALA A 91 23.48 -48.67 20.64
CA ALA A 91 23.65 -49.54 21.81
C ALA A 91 25.08 -50.10 22.03
N ASP A 92 26.09 -49.65 21.27
CA ASP A 92 27.34 -50.36 21.04
C ASP A 92 28.61 -49.53 21.38
N GLU A 93 28.50 -48.31 21.92
CA GLU A 93 29.69 -47.50 22.30
C GLU A 93 30.01 -47.58 23.80
N VAL A 94 31.21 -48.08 24.12
CA VAL A 94 31.78 -48.18 25.47
C VAL A 94 32.65 -46.96 25.76
N ILE A 95 32.32 -46.21 26.81
CA ILE A 95 33.16 -45.13 27.35
C ILE A 95 34.25 -45.75 28.24
N ILE A 96 35.52 -45.58 27.87
CA ILE A 96 36.68 -45.92 28.72
C ILE A 96 37.06 -44.65 29.51
N PRO A 97 37.24 -44.73 30.84
CA PRO A 97 37.42 -43.57 31.73
C PRO A 97 38.72 -42.81 31.55
#